data_AF-A0A3M2CP95-F1
#
_entry.id   AF-A0A3M2CP95-F1
#
_cell.length_a   1.000
_cell.length_b   1.000
_cell.length_c   1.000
_cell.angle_alpha   90.00
_cell.angle_beta   90.00
_cell.angle_gamma   90.00
#
_symmetry.space_group_name_H-M   'P 1'
#
loop_
_entity.id
_entity.type
_entity.pdbx_description
1 polymer ?
#
loop_
_entity_poly.entity_id
_entity_poly.type
_entity_poly.pdbx_seq_one_letter_code
_entity_poly.pdbx_strand_id
1 'polypeptide(L)'
;MGFEPERYPAVFDAAMRTLGEWRFVPDRIDAARGVITTYPKRTAGLATLWDREQTGLDDEVRDLLHQHERKVRITFDPPEEPSSLLVEVAILRVRRPGWRVETDALRFSSYSVDPGLRRRGEQPEYREVIGTDPDLEARLDARIRELAGIATPAPFTHD
;
A
#
# COMPACT_ATOMS: atom_id res chain seq x y z
N MET A 1 8.25 -1.62 -19.06
CA MET A 1 7.60 -2.10 -20.30
C MET A 1 6.35 -1.27 -20.53
N GLY A 2 6.18 -0.74 -21.74
CA GLY A 2 5.19 0.31 -22.04
C GLY A 2 3.84 -0.16 -22.58
N PHE A 3 3.00 0.81 -22.91
CA PHE A 3 1.73 0.69 -23.64
C PHE A 3 1.61 1.87 -24.61
N GLU A 4 0.80 1.74 -25.66
CA GLU A 4 0.54 2.84 -26.60
C GLU A 4 -0.18 4.00 -25.89
N PRO A 5 0.19 5.27 -26.09
CA PRO A 5 -0.41 6.41 -25.36
C PRO A 5 -1.94 6.49 -25.43
N GLU A 6 -2.53 6.03 -26.53
CA GLU A 6 -3.98 5.93 -26.73
C GLU A 6 -4.68 5.01 -25.70
N ARG A 7 -3.93 4.06 -25.11
CA ARG A 7 -4.40 3.15 -24.07
C ARG A 7 -4.41 3.81 -22.69
N TYR A 8 -3.80 4.97 -22.52
CA TYR A 8 -3.69 5.64 -21.22
C TYR A 8 -5.03 5.74 -20.46
N PRO A 9 -6.16 6.18 -21.08
CA PRO A 9 -7.44 6.22 -20.39
C PRO A 9 -7.86 4.85 -19.83
N ALA A 10 -7.68 3.78 -20.61
CA ALA A 10 -8.01 2.42 -20.18
C ALA A 10 -7.09 1.92 -19.05
N VAL A 11 -5.80 2.23 -19.11
CA VAL A 11 -4.84 1.87 -18.06
C VAL A 11 -5.12 2.64 -16.77
N PHE A 12 -5.44 3.93 -16.87
CA PHE A 12 -5.80 4.76 -15.74
C PHE A 12 -7.09 4.27 -15.06
N ASP A 13 -8.12 3.97 -15.83
CA ASP A 13 -9.38 3.42 -15.33
C ASP A 13 -9.16 2.04 -14.66
N ALA A 14 -8.33 1.19 -15.26
CA ALA A 14 -7.93 -0.10 -14.68
C ALA A 14 -7.18 0.07 -13.36
N ALA A 15 -6.29 1.05 -13.26
CA ALA A 15 -5.58 1.40 -12.03
C ALA A 15 -6.54 1.83 -10.93
N MET A 16 -7.44 2.78 -11.22
CA MET A 16 -8.44 3.26 -10.26
C MET A 16 -9.38 2.14 -9.80
N ARG A 17 -9.82 1.29 -10.73
CA ARG A 17 -10.65 0.12 -10.42
C ARG A 17 -9.92 -0.88 -9.54
N THR A 18 -8.66 -1.18 -9.85
CA THR A 18 -7.84 -2.12 -9.07
C THR A 18 -7.61 -1.61 -7.65
N LEU A 19 -7.25 -0.33 -7.50
CA LEU A 19 -7.12 0.30 -6.18
C LEU A 19 -8.43 0.20 -5.38
N GLY A 20 -9.58 0.46 -6.02
CA GLY A 20 -10.90 0.32 -5.41
C GLY A 20 -11.25 -1.12 -4.99
N GLU A 21 -11.06 -2.09 -5.90
CA GLU A 21 -11.27 -3.54 -5.65
C GLU A 21 -10.42 -4.01 -4.46
N TRP A 22 -9.19 -3.51 -4.37
CA TRP A 22 -8.23 -3.84 -3.32
C TRP A 22 -8.35 -2.91 -2.09
N ARG A 23 -9.38 -2.06 -2.04
CA ARG A 23 -9.68 -1.15 -0.92
C ARG A 23 -8.55 -0.19 -0.56
N PHE A 24 -7.71 0.16 -1.52
CA PHE A 24 -6.79 1.28 -1.40
C PHE A 24 -7.55 2.56 -1.77
N VAL A 25 -7.61 3.51 -0.84
CA VAL A 25 -8.30 4.78 -1.05
C VAL A 25 -7.30 5.78 -1.64
N PRO A 26 -7.58 6.37 -2.82
CA PRO A 26 -6.74 7.45 -3.36
C PRO A 26 -6.66 8.64 -2.40
N ASP A 27 -5.45 9.11 -2.16
CA ASP A 27 -5.11 10.30 -1.35
C ASP A 27 -4.86 11.50 -2.27
N ARG A 28 -4.04 11.30 -3.31
CA ARG A 28 -3.72 12.32 -4.31
C ARG A 28 -3.72 11.72 -5.71
N ILE A 29 -4.33 12.44 -6.64
CA ILE A 29 -4.27 12.19 -8.08
C ILE A 29 -3.68 13.47 -8.71
N ASP A 30 -2.44 13.40 -9.18
CA ASP A 30 -1.75 14.48 -9.88
C ASP A 30 -1.62 14.11 -11.36
N ALA A 31 -2.66 14.45 -12.12
CA ALA A 31 -2.72 14.14 -13.55
C ALA A 31 -1.60 14.82 -14.34
N ALA A 32 -1.16 16.02 -13.92
CA ALA A 32 -0.08 16.75 -14.58
C ALA A 32 1.29 16.07 -14.44
N ARG A 33 1.45 15.21 -13.42
CA ARG A 33 2.66 14.42 -13.22
C ARG A 33 2.46 12.93 -13.46
N GLY A 34 1.26 12.50 -13.87
CA GLY A 34 0.92 11.09 -14.01
C GLY A 34 1.05 10.31 -12.69
N VAL A 35 0.75 10.90 -11.53
CA VAL A 35 0.94 10.22 -10.23
C VAL A 35 -0.38 10.00 -9.50
N ILE A 36 -0.61 8.78 -9.04
CA ILE A 36 -1.65 8.43 -8.06
C ILE A 36 -0.96 7.95 -6.78
N THR A 37 -1.37 8.46 -5.62
CA THR A 37 -0.95 7.92 -4.32
C THR A 37 -2.15 7.62 -3.44
N THR A 38 -2.05 6.62 -2.57
CA THR A 38 -3.14 6.21 -1.69
C THR A 38 -2.93 6.66 -0.24
N TYR A 39 -4.00 6.65 0.55
CA TYR A 39 -3.85 6.66 1.99
C TYR A 39 -3.16 5.36 2.44
N PRO A 40 -2.37 5.39 3.51
CA PRO A 40 -1.88 4.19 4.18
C PRO A 40 -3.05 3.27 4.55
N LYS A 41 -3.03 2.05 4.04
CA LYS A 41 -4.01 1.02 4.36
C LYS A 41 -3.41 0.09 5.41
N ARG A 42 -4.09 -0.05 6.55
CA ARG A 42 -3.79 -1.13 7.51
C ARG A 42 -4.13 -2.45 6.87
N THR A 43 -3.11 -3.21 6.51
CA THR A 43 -3.24 -4.65 6.32
C THR A 43 -3.40 -5.25 7.70
N ALA A 44 -4.65 -5.55 8.10
CA ALA A 44 -4.87 -6.40 9.26
C ALA A 44 -4.13 -7.70 9.00
N GLY A 45 -3.10 -7.99 9.80
CA GLY A 45 -2.48 -9.31 9.82
C GLY A 45 -3.58 -10.35 10.01
N LEU A 46 -3.51 -11.44 9.23
CA LEU A 46 -4.45 -12.57 9.20
C LEU A 46 -5.80 -12.30 8.51
N ALA A 47 -5.88 -12.58 7.19
CA ALA A 47 -7.07 -13.14 6.48
C ALA A 47 -7.16 -12.84 4.95
N THR A 48 -6.06 -12.89 4.19
CA THR A 48 -6.15 -13.16 2.74
C THR A 48 -5.52 -14.51 2.41
N LEU A 49 -6.03 -15.57 3.06
CA LEU A 49 -5.87 -16.97 2.63
C LEU A 49 -6.80 -17.28 1.43
N TRP A 50 -6.79 -16.42 0.40
CA TRP A 50 -7.40 -16.70 -0.90
C TRP A 50 -6.42 -16.41 -2.03
N ASP A 51 -5.14 -16.68 -1.80
CA ASP A 51 -4.25 -16.98 -2.91
C ASP A 51 -4.25 -18.51 -3.12
N ARG A 52 -4.52 -18.93 -4.35
CA ARG A 52 -4.67 -20.35 -4.70
C ARG A 52 -3.36 -20.98 -5.15
N GLU A 53 -2.25 -20.25 -5.14
CA GLU A 53 -0.93 -20.78 -5.48
C GLU A 53 0.10 -20.33 -4.43
N GLN A 54 0.20 -21.15 -3.38
CA GLN A 54 1.06 -20.98 -2.23
C GLN A 54 2.45 -21.57 -2.52
N THR A 55 3.54 -20.84 -2.24
CA THR A 55 4.84 -21.47 -1.90
C THR A 55 5.67 -20.55 -0.98
N GLY A 56 5.99 -21.03 0.23
CA GLY A 56 7.01 -20.45 1.14
C GLY A 56 6.48 -19.99 2.51
N LEU A 57 6.31 -20.90 3.47
CA LEU A 57 5.56 -20.67 4.71
C LEU A 57 6.37 -20.37 5.99
N ASP A 58 7.71 -20.36 5.97
CA ASP A 58 8.46 -20.46 7.24
C ASP A 58 9.02 -19.13 7.81
N ASP A 59 9.13 -18.05 7.03
CA ASP A 59 9.69 -16.76 7.52
C ASP A 59 8.64 -15.66 7.79
N GLU A 60 7.40 -15.77 7.28
CA GLU A 60 6.41 -14.68 7.35
C GLU A 60 5.77 -14.49 8.74
N VAL A 61 5.69 -15.53 9.57
CA VAL A 61 4.85 -15.50 10.78
C VAL A 61 5.40 -14.59 11.88
N ARG A 62 6.71 -14.32 11.91
CA ARG A 62 7.34 -13.57 13.01
C ARG A 62 7.35 -12.05 12.81
N ASP A 63 7.20 -11.56 11.58
CA ASP A 63 7.06 -10.12 11.26
C ASP A 63 5.59 -9.66 11.16
N LEU A 64 4.64 -10.59 11.15
CA LEU A 64 3.19 -10.36 11.00
C LEU A 64 2.49 -9.69 12.22
N LEU A 65 3.20 -9.43 13.32
CA LEU A 65 2.64 -8.89 14.57
C LEU A 65 2.90 -7.39 14.81
N HIS A 66 3.74 -6.74 13.99
CA HIS A 66 3.89 -5.29 14.04
C HIS A 66 2.92 -4.65 13.02
N GLN A 67 2.17 -3.63 13.45
CA GLN A 67 1.17 -2.93 12.62
C GLN A 67 1.83 -2.28 11.40
N HIS A 68 1.93 -3.02 10.30
CA HIS A 68 2.45 -2.56 9.02
C HIS A 68 1.28 -2.08 8.14
N GLU A 69 1.36 -0.81 7.75
CA GLU A 69 0.48 -0.18 6.77
C GLU A 69 1.15 -0.22 5.40
N ARG A 70 0.36 -0.26 4.32
CA ARG A 70 0.87 -0.20 2.94
C ARG A 70 0.35 1.04 2.25
N LYS A 71 1.22 1.75 1.54
CA LYS A 71 0.86 2.89 0.70
C LYS A 71 1.30 2.61 -0.74
N VAL A 72 0.36 2.73 -1.66
CA VAL A 72 0.62 2.51 -3.09
C VAL A 72 0.88 3.84 -3.76
N ARG A 73 1.86 3.84 -4.66
CA ARG A 73 2.12 4.89 -5.63
C ARG A 73 2.09 4.28 -7.02
N ILE A 74 1.32 4.89 -7.92
CA ILE A 74 1.31 4.54 -9.34
C ILE A 74 1.85 5.75 -10.09
N THR A 75 2.85 5.54 -10.93
CA THR A 75 3.45 6.58 -11.77
C THR A 75 3.26 6.21 -13.24
N PHE A 76 2.78 7.14 -14.03
CA PHE A 76 2.63 7.07 -15.47
C PHE A 76 3.72 7.93 -16.12
N ASP A 77 4.53 7.34 -16.98
CA ASP A 77 5.73 7.99 -17.55
C ASP A 77 5.80 7.81 -19.08
N PRO A 78 6.15 8.85 -19.84
CA PRO A 78 6.23 10.26 -19.43
C PRO A 78 4.84 10.87 -19.14
N PRO A 79 4.73 11.96 -18.36
CA PRO A 79 3.43 12.47 -17.93
C PRO A 79 2.59 13.13 -19.05
N GLU A 80 3.23 13.73 -20.06
CA GLU A 80 2.53 14.37 -21.19
C GLU A 80 1.97 13.37 -22.19
N GLU A 81 2.67 12.26 -22.38
CA GLU A 81 2.31 11.17 -23.29
C GLU A 81 2.54 9.82 -22.61
N PRO A 82 1.70 9.45 -21.62
CA PRO A 82 1.90 8.24 -20.84
C PRO A 82 2.02 7.00 -21.69
N SER A 83 3.20 6.39 -21.67
CA SER A 83 3.47 5.16 -22.42
C SER A 83 3.99 4.04 -21.52
N SER A 84 4.04 4.24 -20.21
CA SER A 84 4.46 3.22 -19.25
C SER A 84 3.82 3.46 -17.88
N LEU A 85 3.75 2.41 -17.06
CA LEU A 85 3.32 2.50 -15.67
C LEU A 85 4.34 1.84 -14.76
N LEU A 86 4.50 2.40 -13.56
CA LEU A 86 5.27 1.86 -12.46
C LEU A 86 4.40 1.83 -11.21
N VAL A 87 4.32 0.68 -10.56
CA VAL A 87 3.65 0.50 -9.26
C VAL A 87 4.71 0.33 -8.19
N GLU A 88 4.64 1.15 -7.15
CA GLU A 88 5.49 1.07 -5.97
C GLU A 88 4.61 0.91 -4.73
N VAL A 89 4.99 0.01 -3.82
CA VAL A 89 4.28 -0.23 -2.57
C VAL A 89 5.24 -0.05 -1.41
N ALA A 90 5.06 1.03 -0.67
CA ALA A 90 5.81 1.29 0.55
C ALA A 90 5.16 0.59 1.75
N ILE A 91 5.97 -0.13 2.52
CA ILE A 91 5.61 -0.65 3.84
C ILE A 91 5.92 0.43 4.88
N LEU A 92 4.89 0.80 5.64
CA LEU A 92 4.95 1.83 6.66
C LEU A 92 4.80 1.20 8.05
N ARG A 93 5.69 1.56 8.97
CA ARG A 93 5.54 1.26 10.39
C ARG A 93 4.86 2.41 11.10
N VAL A 94 3.78 2.13 11.83
CA VAL A 94 3.15 3.12 12.71
C VAL A 94 3.90 3.17 14.04
N ARG A 95 4.45 4.33 14.39
CA ARG A 95 5.05 4.58 15.70
C ARG A 95 4.05 5.37 16.55
N ARG A 96 3.74 4.85 17.74
CA ARG A 96 2.93 5.52 18.77
C ARG A 96 3.78 5.75 20.02
N PRO A 97 4.50 6.88 20.14
CA PRO A 97 5.27 7.19 21.34
C PRO A 97 4.33 7.37 22.54
N GLY A 98 4.63 6.70 23.66
CA GLY A 98 3.88 6.85 24.92
C GLY A 98 2.84 5.76 25.23
N TRP A 99 2.63 4.77 24.36
CA TRP A 99 1.82 3.59 24.68
C TRP A 99 2.62 2.60 25.53
N ARG A 100 2.38 2.58 26.85
CA ARG A 100 2.67 1.41 27.69
C ARG A 100 1.48 0.45 27.56
N VAL A 101 1.73 -0.74 27.02
CA VAL A 101 0.79 -1.86 27.16
C VAL A 101 1.03 -2.44 28.55
N GLU A 102 0.23 -2.04 29.53
CA GLU A 102 0.13 -2.79 30.79
C GLU A 102 -0.78 -3.99 30.52
N THR A 103 -0.20 -5.19 30.59
CA THR A 103 -0.87 -6.45 30.24
C THR A 103 -1.76 -7.00 31.35
N ASP A 104 -1.92 -6.30 32.47
CA ASP A 104 -2.69 -6.78 33.62
C ASP A 104 -3.82 -5.81 34.01
N ALA A 105 -4.95 -5.85 33.31
CA ALA A 105 -6.26 -5.49 33.88
C ALA A 105 -7.41 -5.81 32.92
N LEU A 106 -7.84 -7.08 32.92
CA LEU A 106 -9.25 -7.39 32.73
C LEU A 106 -10.03 -6.67 33.86
N ARG A 107 -10.94 -5.75 33.47
CA ARG A 107 -11.90 -4.97 34.29
C ARG A 107 -11.39 -3.58 34.73
N PHE A 108 -12.04 -2.55 34.16
CA PHE A 108 -11.93 -1.11 34.48
C PHE A 108 -10.78 -0.31 33.84
N SER A 109 -10.79 -0.17 32.52
CA SER A 109 -9.98 0.84 31.81
C SER A 109 -10.60 2.24 31.97
N SER A 110 -10.04 3.08 32.85
CA SER A 110 -10.26 4.53 32.79
C SER A 110 -9.18 5.17 31.90
N TYR A 111 -9.57 5.66 30.72
CA TYR A 111 -8.69 6.38 29.81
C TYR A 111 -8.30 7.73 30.42
N SER A 112 -7.03 7.91 30.78
CA SER A 112 -6.48 9.25 31.03
C SER A 112 -5.69 9.70 29.81
N VAL A 113 -6.34 10.50 28.97
CA VAL A 113 -5.67 11.28 27.92
C VAL A 113 -5.00 12.46 28.61
N ASP A 114 -3.68 12.55 28.58
CA ASP A 114 -2.95 13.72 29.07
C ASP A 114 -3.40 14.98 28.29
N PRO A 115 -4.07 15.95 28.95
CA PRO A 115 -4.58 17.15 28.30
C PRO A 115 -3.46 18.11 27.83
N GLY A 116 -2.21 17.89 28.25
CA GLY A 116 -1.05 18.68 27.83
C GLY A 116 -0.58 18.42 26.40
N LEU A 117 -0.85 17.25 25.83
CA LEU A 117 -0.44 16.86 24.47
C LEU A 117 -1.21 17.63 23.38
N ARG A 118 -2.52 17.82 23.56
CA ARG A 118 -3.35 18.61 22.62
C ARG A 118 -2.97 20.09 22.58
N ARG A 119 -2.45 20.65 23.68
CA ARG A 119 -2.06 22.07 23.77
C ARG A 119 -0.77 22.39 23.00
N ARG A 120 0.02 21.38 22.58
CA ARG A 120 1.30 21.57 21.87
C ARG A 120 1.24 21.27 20.37
N GLY A 121 0.08 20.90 19.82
CA GLY A 121 -0.08 20.65 18.37
C GLY A 121 0.56 19.37 17.85
N GLU A 122 1.09 18.51 18.73
CA GLU A 122 1.77 17.26 18.35
C GLU A 122 0.75 16.11 18.23
N GLN A 123 0.65 15.50 17.03
CA GLN A 123 -0.08 14.24 16.83
C GLN A 123 0.86 13.07 17.17
N PRO A 124 0.52 12.17 18.13
CA PRO A 124 1.46 11.14 18.61
C PRO A 124 1.52 9.90 17.71
N GLU A 125 1.22 10.03 16.42
CA GLU A 125 1.34 8.93 15.46
C GLU A 125 2.10 9.43 14.23
N TYR A 126 3.30 8.90 13.99
CA TYR A 126 4.03 9.13 12.74
C TYR A 126 4.28 7.80 12.02
N ARG A 127 4.32 7.88 10.69
CA ARG A 127 4.52 6.74 9.79
C ARG A 127 5.92 6.81 9.22
N GLU A 128 6.66 5.73 9.37
CA GLU A 128 8.03 5.58 8.88
C GLU A 128 8.03 4.54 7.76
N VAL A 129 8.61 4.86 6.59
CA VAL A 129 8.83 3.87 5.52
C VAL A 129 9.92 2.92 6.00
N ILE A 130 9.60 1.63 6.08
CA ILE A 130 10.52 0.59 6.56
C ILE A 130 10.94 -0.40 5.47
N GLY A 131 10.33 -0.33 4.29
CA GLY A 131 10.65 -1.20 3.16
C GLY A 131 9.65 -1.06 2.02
N THR A 132 9.77 -1.94 1.03
CA THR A 132 8.86 -2.09 -0.11
C THR A 132 8.20 -3.48 -0.10
N ASP A 133 7.11 -3.65 -0.84
CA ASP A 133 6.39 -4.92 -0.99
C ASP A 133 6.34 -5.33 -2.48
N PRO A 134 7.43 -5.94 -3.01
CA PRO A 134 7.55 -6.25 -4.43
C PRO A 134 6.51 -7.26 -4.93
N ASP A 135 6.05 -8.17 -4.07
CA ASP A 135 5.01 -9.15 -4.42
C ASP A 135 3.65 -8.47 -4.62
N LEU A 136 3.32 -7.49 -3.77
CA LEU A 136 2.11 -6.69 -3.94
C LEU A 136 2.24 -5.72 -5.12
N GLU A 137 3.42 -5.16 -5.37
CA GLU A 137 3.71 -4.37 -6.59
C GLU A 137 3.41 -5.18 -7.85
N ALA A 138 3.99 -6.38 -7.96
CA ALA A 138 3.82 -7.26 -9.11
C ALA A 138 2.35 -7.67 -9.30
N ARG A 139 1.63 -8.00 -8.23
CA ARG A 139 0.20 -8.37 -8.32
C ARG A 139 -0.69 -7.21 -8.76
N LEU A 140 -0.44 -6.00 -8.25
CA LEU A 140 -1.17 -4.82 -8.66
C LEU A 140 -0.89 -4.45 -10.12
N ASP A 141 0.39 -4.45 -10.54
CA ASP A 141 0.77 -4.20 -11.94
C ASP A 141 0.11 -5.22 -12.88
N ALA A 142 0.23 -6.52 -12.57
CA ALA A 142 -0.38 -7.58 -13.38
C ALA A 142 -1.90 -7.41 -13.50
N ARG A 143 -2.59 -7.08 -12.39
CA ARG A 143 -4.04 -6.86 -12.40
C ARG A 143 -4.46 -5.64 -13.21
N ILE A 144 -3.70 -4.55 -13.14
CA ILE A 144 -3.97 -3.34 -13.93
C ILE A 144 -3.80 -3.65 -15.41
N ARG A 145 -2.71 -4.34 -15.78
CA ARG A 145 -2.42 -4.72 -17.17
C ARG A 145 -3.48 -5.65 -17.74
N GLU A 146 -3.89 -6.65 -16.97
CA GLU A 146 -4.98 -7.57 -17.31
C GLU A 146 -6.27 -6.81 -17.61
N LEU A 147 -6.71 -5.93 -16.70
CA LEU A 147 -7.94 -5.15 -16.88
C LEU A 147 -7.86 -4.15 -18.03
N ALA A 148 -6.68 -3.61 -18.32
CA ALA A 148 -6.45 -2.69 -19.43
C ALA A 148 -6.24 -3.40 -20.79
N GLY A 149 -6.13 -4.74 -20.79
CA GLY A 149 -5.88 -5.53 -21.99
C GLY A 149 -4.50 -5.26 -22.61
N ILE A 150 -3.50 -4.95 -21.79
CA ILE A 150 -2.10 -4.76 -22.21
C ILE A 150 -1.24 -5.92 -21.70
N ALA A 151 -0.16 -6.22 -22.41
CA ALA A 151 0.69 -7.35 -22.06
C ALA A 151 1.31 -7.19 -20.66
N THR A 152 1.18 -8.25 -19.85
CA THR A 152 1.93 -8.42 -18.59
C THR A 152 3.38 -8.73 -18.93
N PRO A 153 4.37 -8.07 -18.29
CA PRO A 153 5.76 -8.45 -18.47
C PRO A 153 5.99 -9.90 -18.00
N ALA A 154 6.94 -10.59 -18.63
CA ALA A 154 7.45 -11.84 -18.07
C ALA A 154 7.99 -11.59 -16.65
N PRO A 155 7.80 -12.52 -15.69
CA PRO A 155 8.30 -12.33 -14.33
C PRO A 155 9.81 -12.07 -14.34
N PHE A 156 10.26 -11.06 -13.60
CA PHE A 156 11.69 -10.82 -13.40
C PHE A 156 12.26 -11.99 -12.61
N THR A 157 13.08 -12.81 -13.26
CA THR A 157 13.86 -13.85 -12.58
C THR A 157 15.06 -13.16 -11.95
N HIS A 158 15.12 -13.11 -10.62
CA HIS A 158 16.35 -12.76 -9.92
C HIS A 158 17.27 -13.99 -9.97
N ASP A 159 18.34 -13.91 -10.78
CA ASP A 159 19.51 -14.80 -10.70
C ASP A 159 20.39 -14.43 -9.49
#